data_AF-A0A352GPX8-F1
#
_entry.id   AF-A0A352GPX8-F1
#
_cell.length_a   1.000
_cell.length_b   1.000
_cell.length_c   1.000
_cell.angle_alpha   90.00
_cell.angle_beta   90.00
_cell.angle_gamma   90.00
#
_symmetry.space_group_name_H-M   'P 1'
#
loop_
_entity.id
_entity.type
_entity.pdbx_description
1 polymer ?
#
loop_
_entity_poly.entity_id
_entity_poly.type
_entity_poly.pdbx_seq_one_letter_code
_entity_poly.pdbx_strand_id
1 'polypeptide(L)'
;PEAGTDAAAVAKVTDLWQRAGSKVEVMDPAHHDQVLAITSHLPHLIAYTIVDTATQLSTDLQKEVIEYSATGFRDFTRIAASDPVMWRDI
;
A
#
# COMPACT_ATOMS: atom_id res chain seq x y z
N PRO A 1 -15.37 -14.57 -1.78
CA PRO A 1 -14.87 -15.86 -1.26
C PRO A 1 -15.07 -16.95 -2.31
N GLU A 2 -14.15 -17.91 -2.37
CA GLU A 2 -14.24 -19.01 -3.34
C GLU A 2 -15.43 -19.92 -3.06
N ALA A 3 -15.89 -20.61 -4.11
CA ALA A 3 -16.96 -21.60 -3.99
C ALA A 3 -16.56 -22.70 -3.00
N GLY A 4 -17.44 -23.00 -2.04
CA GLY A 4 -17.16 -23.99 -0.98
C GLY A 4 -16.58 -23.41 0.31
N THR A 5 -16.32 -22.09 0.37
CA THR A 5 -15.97 -21.43 1.64
C THR A 5 -17.14 -21.54 2.64
N ASP A 6 -16.87 -21.95 3.88
CA ASP A 6 -17.87 -22.05 4.93
C ASP A 6 -18.53 -20.68 5.23
N ALA A 7 -19.83 -20.59 4.99
CA ALA A 7 -20.61 -19.37 5.20
C ALA A 7 -20.62 -18.92 6.67
N ALA A 8 -20.59 -19.85 7.64
CA ALA A 8 -20.53 -19.52 9.05
C ALA A 8 -19.18 -18.91 9.44
N ALA A 9 -18.08 -19.42 8.86
CA ALA A 9 -16.74 -18.85 9.05
C ALA A 9 -16.65 -17.44 8.45
N VAL A 10 -17.17 -17.22 7.24
CA VAL A 10 -17.23 -15.89 6.61
C VAL A 10 -18.02 -14.93 7.50
N ALA A 11 -19.22 -15.31 7.95
CA ALA A 11 -20.05 -14.47 8.80
C ALA A 11 -19.36 -14.11 10.13
N LYS A 12 -18.65 -15.06 10.74
CA LYS A 12 -17.89 -14.83 11.98
C LYS A 12 -16.76 -13.81 11.79
N VAL A 13 -16.01 -13.91 10.70
CA VAL A 13 -14.91 -12.96 10.40
C VAL A 13 -15.47 -11.59 10.02
N THR A 14 -16.56 -11.54 9.28
CA THR A 14 -17.26 -10.28 8.96
C THR A 14 -17.74 -9.56 10.22
N ASP A 15 -18.40 -10.26 11.14
CA ASP A 15 -18.87 -9.68 12.42
C ASP A 15 -17.70 -9.17 13.28
N LEU A 16 -16.58 -9.92 13.32
CA LEU A 16 -15.37 -9.49 14.02
C LEU A 16 -14.86 -8.13 13.51
N TRP A 17 -14.73 -7.96 12.19
CA TRP A 17 -14.27 -6.69 11.60
C TRP A 17 -15.29 -5.56 11.77
N GLN A 18 -16.58 -5.86 11.64
CA GLN A 18 -17.64 -4.86 11.87
C GLN A 18 -17.67 -4.37 13.32
N ARG A 19 -17.46 -5.26 14.30
CA ARG A 19 -17.34 -4.89 15.72
C ARG A 19 -16.11 -4.05 16.02
N ALA A 20 -15.05 -4.19 15.23
CA ALA A 20 -13.89 -3.31 15.28
C ALA A 20 -14.12 -1.94 14.60
N GLY A 21 -15.31 -1.70 14.05
CA GLY A 21 -15.68 -0.45 13.38
C GLY A 21 -15.35 -0.41 11.88
N SER A 22 -14.93 -1.52 11.27
CA SER A 22 -14.62 -1.58 9.85
C SER A 22 -15.90 -1.69 9.00
N LYS A 23 -15.87 -1.08 7.81
CA LYS A 23 -16.81 -1.40 6.73
C LYS A 23 -16.29 -2.62 5.97
N VAL A 24 -17.07 -3.69 5.92
CA VAL A 24 -16.69 -4.92 5.22
C VAL A 24 -17.38 -4.97 3.87
N GLU A 25 -16.61 -5.19 2.83
CA GLU A 25 -17.07 -5.43 1.46
C GLU A 25 -16.59 -6.80 1.01
N VAL A 26 -17.42 -7.52 0.25
CA VAL A 26 -17.08 -8.85 -0.26
C VAL A 26 -16.78 -8.74 -1.75
N MET A 27 -15.60 -9.21 -2.14
CA MET A 27 -15.12 -9.17 -3.52
C MET A 27 -14.74 -10.58 -4.01
N ASP A 28 -14.73 -10.72 -5.33
CA ASP A 28 -14.02 -11.81 -6.00
C ASP A 28 -12.50 -11.62 -5.83
N PRO A 29 -11.71 -12.68 -5.57
CA PRO A 29 -10.27 -12.55 -5.35
C PRO A 29 -9.51 -11.88 -6.51
N ALA A 30 -9.82 -12.25 -7.77
CA ALA A 30 -9.13 -11.65 -8.92
C ALA A 30 -9.50 -10.18 -9.07
N HIS A 31 -10.76 -9.83 -8.80
CA HIS A 31 -11.18 -8.43 -8.81
C HIS A 31 -10.51 -7.61 -7.70
N HIS A 32 -10.38 -8.16 -6.49
CA HIS A 32 -9.65 -7.53 -5.38
C HIS A 32 -8.21 -7.17 -5.79
N ASP A 33 -7.49 -8.12 -6.38
CA ASP A 33 -6.10 -7.94 -6.75
C ASP A 33 -5.93 -6.89 -7.86
N GLN A 34 -6.85 -6.84 -8.83
CA GLN A 34 -6.87 -5.80 -9.86
C GLN A 34 -7.07 -4.40 -9.27
N VAL A 35 -8.00 -4.27 -8.32
CA VAL A 35 -8.28 -2.99 -7.67
C VAL A 35 -7.07 -2.55 -6.83
N LEU A 36 -6.48 -3.45 -6.04
CA LEU A 36 -5.33 -3.10 -5.19
C LEU A 36 -4.03 -2.91 -5.98
N ALA A 37 -3.85 -3.59 -7.10
CA ALA A 37 -2.71 -3.35 -8.00
C ALA A 37 -2.61 -1.86 -8.40
N ILE A 38 -3.75 -1.24 -8.71
CA ILE A 38 -3.82 0.16 -9.14
C ILE A 38 -3.89 1.13 -7.96
N THR A 39 -4.70 0.82 -6.94
CA THR A 39 -4.98 1.76 -5.85
C THR A 39 -3.99 1.67 -4.68
N SER A 40 -3.16 0.63 -4.63
CA SER A 40 -2.21 0.37 -3.54
C SER A 40 -0.81 0.02 -4.04
N HIS A 41 -0.65 -1.05 -4.83
CA HIS A 41 0.68 -1.61 -5.15
C HIS A 41 1.49 -0.67 -6.05
N LEU A 42 0.90 -0.21 -7.15
CA LEU A 42 1.55 0.72 -8.08
C LEU A 42 1.97 2.03 -7.40
N PRO A 43 1.12 2.70 -6.60
CA PRO A 43 1.55 3.84 -5.79
C PRO A 43 2.76 3.57 -4.90
N HIS A 44 2.84 2.41 -4.22
CA HIS A 44 4.00 2.06 -3.41
C HIS A 44 5.26 1.87 -4.26
N LEU A 45 5.16 1.16 -5.39
CA LEU A 45 6.27 0.99 -6.31
C LEU A 45 6.83 2.35 -6.78
N ILE A 46 5.95 3.26 -7.20
CA ILE A 46 6.33 4.61 -7.63
C ILE A 46 7.02 5.37 -6.48
N ALA A 47 6.47 5.30 -5.27
CA ALA A 47 7.05 5.95 -4.10
C ALA A 47 8.47 5.44 -3.80
N TYR A 48 8.69 4.11 -3.83
CA TYR A 48 10.02 3.52 -3.68
C TYR A 48 10.98 3.99 -4.77
N THR A 49 10.56 4.01 -6.03
CA THR A 49 11.40 4.48 -7.14
C THR A 49 11.77 5.96 -7.01
N ILE A 50 10.86 6.81 -6.54
CA ILE A 50 11.14 8.24 -6.31
C ILE A 50 12.20 8.41 -5.22
N VAL A 51 12.06 7.70 -4.09
CA VAL A 51 13.03 7.76 -2.99
C VAL A 51 14.39 7.21 -3.44
N ASP A 52 14.40 6.06 -4.12
CA ASP A 52 15.63 5.45 -4.63
C ASP A 52 16.36 6.41 -5.59
N THR A 53 15.64 7.02 -6.54
CA THR A 53 16.19 8.02 -7.47
C THR A 53 16.80 9.20 -6.71
N ALA A 54 16.13 9.70 -5.67
CA ALA A 54 16.66 10.78 -4.84
C ALA A 54 17.94 10.36 -4.09
N THR A 55 18.01 9.13 -3.57
CA THR A 55 19.20 8.60 -2.86
C THR A 55 20.40 8.31 -3.76
N GLN A 56 20.21 8.29 -5.08
CA GLN A 56 21.30 8.13 -6.05
C GLN A 56 21.91 9.47 -6.51
N LEU A 57 21.33 10.61 -6.08
CA LEU A 57 21.90 11.93 -6.35
C LEU A 57 23.20 12.15 -5.58
N SER A 58 24.01 13.14 -5.99
CA SER A 58 25.17 13.56 -5.20
C SER A 58 24.74 14.05 -3.81
N THR A 59 25.62 13.93 -2.82
CA THR A 59 25.30 14.24 -1.41
C THR A 59 24.75 15.66 -1.22
N ASP A 60 25.21 16.64 -2.00
CA ASP A 60 24.72 18.02 -1.91
C ASP A 60 23.31 18.15 -2.50
N LEU A 61 23.04 17.52 -3.65
CA LEU A 61 21.69 17.50 -4.23
C LEU A 61 20.70 16.73 -3.34
N GLN A 62 21.11 15.66 -2.65
CA GLN A 62 20.24 14.95 -1.71
C GLN A 62 19.75 15.85 -0.58
N LYS A 63 20.63 16.69 -0.01
CA LYS A 63 20.26 17.65 1.04
C LYS A 63 19.27 18.67 0.51
N GLU A 64 19.52 19.21 -0.69
CA GLU A 64 18.61 20.16 -1.33
C GLU A 64 17.24 19.53 -1.62
N VAL A 65 17.17 18.27 -2.06
CA VAL A 65 15.90 17.57 -2.27
C VAL A 65 15.10 17.52 -0.97
N ILE A 66 15.72 17.21 0.17
CA ILE A 66 15.05 17.20 1.47
C ILE A 66 14.61 18.61 1.90
N GLU A 67 15.50 19.60 1.74
CA GLU A 67 15.27 20.99 2.14
C GLU A 67 14.14 21.65 1.35
N TYR A 68 14.12 21.44 0.03
CA TYR A 68 13.12 22.00 -0.88
C TYR A 68 11.92 21.07 -1.14
N SER A 69 11.83 19.95 -0.42
CA SER A 69 10.69 19.04 -0.49
C SER A 69 9.39 19.75 -0.14
N ALA A 70 8.53 19.94 -1.14
CA ALA A 70 7.16 20.38 -0.91
C ALA A 70 6.33 19.26 -0.23
N THR A 71 5.18 19.63 0.33
CA THR A 71 4.25 18.69 0.99
C THR A 71 3.89 17.49 0.11
N GLY A 72 3.67 17.71 -1.20
CA GLY A 72 3.36 16.61 -2.13
C GLY A 72 4.47 15.55 -2.21
N PHE A 73 5.74 15.96 -2.23
CA PHE A 73 6.85 14.99 -2.25
C PHE A 73 6.88 14.16 -0.97
N ARG A 74 6.70 14.82 0.20
CA ARG A 74 6.65 14.14 1.49
C ARG A 74 5.47 13.17 1.58
N ASP A 75 4.29 13.56 1.08
CA ASP A 75 3.10 12.73 1.12
C ASP A 75 3.23 11.49 0.22
N PHE A 76 3.76 11.66 -0.99
CA PHE A 76 3.99 10.55 -1.93
C PHE A 76 5.09 9.60 -1.46
N THR A 77 6.15 10.11 -0.83
CA THR A 77 7.28 9.29 -0.40
C THR A 77 7.12 8.69 0.99
N ARG A 78 6.17 9.18 1.81
CA ARG A 78 5.89 8.63 3.14
C ARG A 78 5.64 7.12 3.12
N ILE A 79 4.96 6.62 2.09
CA ILE A 79 4.63 5.19 1.96
C ILE A 79 5.82 4.32 1.53
N ALA A 80 6.91 4.93 1.04
CA ALA A 80 8.17 4.22 0.76
C ALA A 80 8.94 3.84 2.03
N ALA A 81 8.52 4.34 3.20
CA ALA A 81 9.07 3.92 4.50
C ALA A 81 8.43 2.62 5.04
N SER A 82 7.57 1.97 4.24
CA SER A 82 6.95 0.69 4.59
C SER A 82 7.97 -0.47 4.58
N ASP A 83 7.58 -1.63 5.09
CA ASP A 83 8.48 -2.79 5.17
C ASP A 83 8.86 -3.33 3.77
N PRO A 84 10.16 -3.36 3.41
CA PRO A 84 10.58 -3.74 2.06
C PRO A 84 10.49 -5.24 1.80
N VAL A 85 10.49 -6.09 2.85
CA VAL A 85 10.36 -7.54 2.70
C VAL A 85 8.91 -7.89 2.36
N MET A 86 7.96 -7.28 3.06
CA MET A 86 6.53 -7.38 2.79
C MET A 86 6.18 -6.87 1.40
N TRP A 87 6.67 -5.69 1.00
CA TRP A 87 6.37 -5.09 -0.31
C TRP A 87 7.05 -5.77 -1.50
N ARG A 88 8.05 -6.63 -1.26
CA ARG A 88 8.58 -7.54 -2.28
C ARG A 88 7.64 -8.72 -2.52
N ASP A 89 6.96 -9.19 -1.48
CA ASP A 89 6.12 -10.37 -1.52
C ASP A 89 4.68 -10.06 -1.97
N ILE A 90 4.24 -8.81 -1.79
CA ILE A 90 3.00 -8.21 -2.36
C ILE A 90 3.17 -7.99 -3.87
#